data_AF-A0A946SHU3-F1
#
_entry.id   AF-A0A946SHU3-F1
#
_cell.length_a   1.000
_cell.length_b   1.000
_cell.length_c   1.000
_cell.angle_alpha   90.00
_cell.angle_beta   90.00
_cell.angle_gamma   90.00
#
_symmetry.space_group_name_H-M   'P 1'
#
loop_
_entity.id
_entity.type
_entity.pdbx_description
1 polymer ?
#
loop_
_entity_poly.entity_id
_entity_poly.type
_entity_poly.pdbx_seq_one_letter_code
_entity_poly.pdbx_strand_id
1 'polypeptide(L)'
;MSKKVKLPRVAKGKNLVYLDDSSIDNILAMVMTLTQEISVLTDRLDTVENLMANKGQINRDDIDSFEPDDELQEKRTERRKTLLKRVLLPIEKALDSK
;
A
#
# COMPACT_ATOMS: atom_id res chain seq x y z
N MET A 1 17.05 -25.83 0.74
CA MET A 1 16.02 -24.97 0.10
C MET A 1 14.88 -24.76 1.10
N SER A 2 14.86 -23.63 1.81
CA SER A 2 13.83 -23.37 2.84
C SER A 2 12.49 -23.01 2.18
N LYS A 3 11.43 -23.76 2.52
CA LYS A 3 10.08 -23.60 1.98
C LYS A 3 9.54 -22.24 2.45
N LYS A 4 9.28 -21.30 1.52
CA LYS A 4 8.72 -19.97 1.86
C LYS A 4 7.36 -20.15 2.54
N VAL A 5 7.30 -19.90 3.84
CA VAL A 5 6.06 -19.90 4.63
C VAL A 5 5.19 -18.74 4.14
N LYS A 6 4.00 -19.04 3.60
CA LYS A 6 2.98 -18.04 3.27
C LYS A 6 2.06 -17.89 4.47
N LEU A 7 2.21 -16.77 5.19
CA LEU A 7 1.30 -16.44 6.30
C LEU A 7 -0.05 -15.99 5.75
N PRO A 8 -1.18 -16.46 6.34
CA PRO A 8 -2.49 -15.94 6.00
C PRO A 8 -2.55 -14.45 6.36
N ARG A 9 -2.91 -13.62 5.38
CA ARG A 9 -3.05 -12.16 5.55
C ARG A 9 -4.41 -11.73 6.09
N VAL A 10 -5.28 -12.69 6.39
CA VAL A 10 -6.64 -12.46 6.82
C VAL A 10 -6.84 -13.15 8.16
N ALA A 11 -7.17 -12.35 9.19
CA ALA A 11 -7.61 -12.87 10.48
C ALA A 11 -8.94 -13.64 10.30
N LYS A 12 -9.05 -14.81 10.94
CA LYS A 12 -10.29 -15.58 10.99
C LYS A 12 -11.09 -15.12 12.21
N GLY A 13 -12.35 -14.70 12.02
CA GLY A 13 -13.23 -14.25 13.10
C GLY A 13 -14.54 -13.65 12.58
N LYS A 14 -15.52 -13.47 13.47
CA LYS A 14 -16.76 -12.74 13.17
C LYS A 14 -16.39 -11.26 12.92
N ASN A 15 -16.83 -10.69 11.80
CA ASN A 15 -16.70 -9.26 11.56
C ASN A 15 -17.48 -8.51 12.65
N LEU A 16 -16.77 -7.90 13.57
CA LEU A 16 -17.37 -7.07 14.61
C LEU A 16 -17.76 -5.74 13.98
N VAL A 17 -19.01 -5.33 14.20
CA VAL A 17 -19.46 -3.97 13.89
C VAL A 17 -19.14 -3.13 15.13
N TYR A 18 -18.27 -2.15 14.97
CA TYR A 18 -17.82 -1.24 16.02
C TYR A 18 -18.63 0.06 16.04
N LEU A 19 -19.08 0.53 14.87
CA LEU A 19 -19.92 1.71 14.72
C LEU A 19 -21.38 1.33 14.40
N ASP A 20 -22.24 2.32 14.17
CA ASP A 20 -23.67 2.08 13.91
C ASP A 20 -23.93 1.26 12.63
N ASP A 21 -23.05 1.35 11.64
CA ASP A 21 -23.14 0.63 10.36
C ASP A 21 -21.77 0.04 9.96
N SER A 22 -21.77 -1.25 9.60
CA SER A 22 -20.62 -1.98 9.05
C SER A 22 -19.96 -1.29 7.84
N SER A 23 -20.71 -0.51 7.07
CA SER A 23 -20.23 0.27 5.94
C SER A 23 -19.27 1.36 6.39
N ILE A 24 -19.54 2.00 7.53
CA ILE A 24 -18.69 3.04 8.12
C ILE A 24 -17.40 2.40 8.66
N ASP A 25 -17.51 1.25 9.33
CA ASP A 25 -16.34 0.49 9.80
C ASP A 25 -15.44 0.06 8.63
N ASN A 26 -16.02 -0.37 7.52
CA ASN A 26 -15.27 -0.70 6.32
C ASN A 26 -14.52 0.53 5.77
N ILE A 27 -15.18 1.68 5.65
CA ILE A 27 -14.53 2.93 5.22
C ILE A 27 -13.38 3.31 6.17
N LEU A 28 -13.60 3.25 7.48
CA LEU A 28 -12.56 3.52 8.48
C LEU A 28 -11.38 2.56 8.30
N ALA A 29 -11.62 1.27 8.11
CA ALA A 29 -10.57 0.28 7.86
C ALA A 29 -9.79 0.57 6.57
N MET A 30 -10.46 1.02 5.49
CA MET A 30 -9.80 1.42 4.24
C MET A 30 -8.90 2.64 4.45
N VAL A 31 -9.38 3.66 5.17
CA VAL A 31 -8.61 4.89 5.45
C VAL A 31 -7.39 4.58 6.33
N MET A 32 -7.55 3.75 7.36
CA MET A 32 -6.44 3.31 8.21
C MET A 32 -5.40 2.52 7.39
N THR A 33 -5.85 1.62 6.51
CA THR A 33 -4.96 0.87 5.60
C THR A 33 -4.19 1.81 4.67
N LEU A 34 -4.86 2.80 4.09
CA LEU A 34 -4.22 3.77 3.22
C LEU A 34 -3.19 4.62 3.98
N THR A 35 -3.52 5.06 5.20
CA THR A 35 -2.63 5.83 6.07
C THR A 35 -1.36 5.05 6.41
N GLN A 36 -1.50 3.75 6.70
CA GLN A 36 -0.36 2.87 6.95
C GLN A 36 0.55 2.76 5.71
N GLU A 37 -0.02 2.57 4.52
CA GLU A 37 0.76 2.50 3.28
C GLU A 37 1.46 3.83 2.97
N ILE A 38 0.81 4.98 3.24
CA ILE A 38 1.43 6.32 3.10
C ILE A 38 2.61 6.49 4.05
N SER A 39 2.47 6.08 5.32
CA SER A 39 3.56 6.14 6.30
C SER A 39 4.78 5.35 5.81
N VAL A 40 4.57 4.10 5.38
CA VAL A 40 5.65 3.23 4.88
C VAL A 40 6.30 3.80 3.61
N LEU A 41 5.52 4.40 2.71
CA LEU A 41 6.05 5.05 1.51
C LEU A 41 6.89 6.28 1.84
N THR A 42 6.44 7.09 2.79
CA THR A 42 7.15 8.30 3.24
C THR A 42 8.49 7.93 3.88
N ASP A 43 8.51 6.96 4.79
CA ASP A 43 9.75 6.48 5.43
C ASP A 43 10.74 5.91 4.41
N ARG A 44 10.22 5.18 3.42
CA ARG A 44 11.04 4.60 2.35
C ARG A 44 11.60 5.69 1.44
N LEU A 45 10.82 6.73 1.12
CA LEU A 45 11.27 7.85 0.31
C LEU A 45 12.36 8.64 1.04
N ASP A 46 12.14 8.97 2.31
CA ASP A 46 13.14 9.63 3.17
C ASP A 46 14.46 8.82 3.23
N THR A 47 14.36 7.50 3.38
CA THR A 47 15.55 6.62 3.35
C THR A 47 16.27 6.72 2.01
N VAL A 48 15.55 6.74 0.89
CA VAL A 48 16.14 6.84 -0.45
C VAL A 48 16.80 8.20 -0.66
N GLU A 49 16.15 9.28 -0.29
CA GLU A 49 16.69 10.64 -0.38
C GLU A 49 17.98 10.80 0.44
N ASN A 50 17.98 10.31 1.69
CA ASN A 50 19.17 10.32 2.55
C ASN A 50 20.32 9.50 1.95
N LEU A 51 20.04 8.32 1.40
CA LEU A 51 21.06 7.49 0.74
C LEU A 51 21.61 8.13 -0.54
N MET A 52 20.77 8.82 -1.32
CA MET A 52 21.19 9.55 -2.52
C MET A 52 22.03 10.77 -2.18
N ALA A 53 21.63 11.55 -1.18
CA ALA A 53 22.37 12.71 -0.69
C ALA A 53 23.78 12.31 -0.21
N ASN A 54 23.89 11.21 0.57
CA ASN A 54 25.17 10.69 1.04
C ASN A 54 26.10 10.22 -0.08
N LYS A 55 25.56 9.80 -1.22
CA LYS A 55 26.33 9.33 -2.39
C LYS A 55 26.59 10.42 -3.42
N GLY A 56 26.02 11.62 -3.26
CA GLY A 56 26.29 12.81 -4.08
C GLY A 56 25.87 12.70 -5.55
N GLN A 57 24.92 11.83 -5.90
CA GLN A 57 24.65 11.48 -7.30
C GLN A 57 23.38 12.10 -7.91
N ILE A 58 22.43 12.59 -7.11
CA ILE A 58 21.11 13.01 -7.59
C ILE A 58 20.73 14.34 -6.91
N ASN A 59 20.42 15.36 -7.70
CA ASN A 59 19.85 16.61 -7.23
C ASN A 59 18.31 16.48 -7.13
N ARG A 60 17.66 17.29 -6.29
CA ARG A 60 16.20 17.31 -6.18
C ARG A 60 15.52 17.60 -7.52
N ASP A 61 16.12 18.47 -8.33
CA ASP A 61 15.60 18.82 -9.65
C ASP A 61 15.49 17.60 -10.58
N ASP A 62 16.38 16.60 -10.43
CA ASP A 62 16.35 15.37 -11.23
C ASP A 62 15.10 14.53 -10.96
N ILE A 63 14.52 14.64 -9.75
CA ILE A 63 13.29 13.94 -9.35
C ILE A 63 12.09 14.60 -10.03
N ASP A 64 12.04 15.93 -10.03
CA ASP A 64 10.92 16.70 -10.58
C ASP A 64 10.89 16.64 -12.11
N SER A 65 12.04 16.54 -12.77
CA SER A 65 12.14 16.38 -14.22
C SER A 65 12.11 14.92 -14.71
N PHE A 66 11.98 13.94 -13.79
CA PHE A 66 12.06 12.53 -14.15
C PHE A 66 10.84 12.08 -14.97
N GLU A 67 11.08 11.71 -16.22
CA GLU A 67 10.08 11.07 -17.07
C GLU A 67 10.25 9.54 -17.06
N PRO A 68 9.26 8.79 -16.51
CA PRO A 68 9.29 7.33 -16.56
C PRO A 68 9.03 6.83 -17.99
N ASP A 69 9.79 5.81 -18.40
CA ASP A 69 9.52 5.05 -19.62
C ASP A 69 8.28 4.16 -19.51
N ASP A 70 7.87 3.59 -20.65
CA ASP A 70 6.68 2.74 -20.75
C ASP A 70 6.76 1.49 -19.84
N GLU A 71 7.94 0.88 -19.74
CA GLU A 71 8.17 -0.28 -18.89
C GLU A 71 7.98 0.06 -17.40
N LEU A 72 8.51 1.21 -16.97
CA LEU A 72 8.36 1.70 -15.61
C LEU A 72 6.91 2.10 -15.31
N GLN A 73 6.19 2.65 -16.29
CA GLN A 73 4.76 2.96 -16.16
C GLN A 73 3.91 1.69 -15.99
N GLU A 74 4.19 0.64 -16.75
CA GLU A 74 3.52 -0.66 -16.60
C GLU A 74 3.78 -1.23 -15.20
N LYS A 75 5.03 -1.20 -14.74
CA LYS A 75 5.39 -1.63 -13.38
C LYS A 75 4.71 -0.81 -12.28
N ARG A 76 4.53 0.51 -12.49
CA ARG A 76 3.77 1.37 -11.57
C ARG A 76 2.28 1.00 -11.58
N THR A 77 1.73 0.66 -12.73
CA THR A 77 0.33 0.23 -12.88
C THR A 77 0.07 -1.06 -12.12
N GLU A 78 0.92 -2.08 -12.26
CA GLU A 78 0.78 -3.34 -11.51
C GLU A 78 0.91 -3.15 -9.99
N ARG A 79 1.80 -2.24 -9.57
CA ARG A 79 1.92 -1.86 -8.16
C ARG A 79 0.66 -1.17 -7.65
N ARG A 80 0.06 -0.27 -8.44
CA ARG A 80 -1.19 0.42 -8.11
C ARG A 80 -2.35 -0.56 -7.97
N LYS A 81 -2.46 -1.56 -8.86
CA LYS A 81 -3.46 -2.64 -8.72
C LYS A 81 -3.30 -3.40 -7.40
N THR A 82 -2.06 -3.66 -6.99
CA THR A 82 -1.78 -4.33 -5.71
C THR A 82 -2.15 -3.46 -4.51
N LEU A 83 -1.91 -2.15 -4.57
CA LEU A 83 -2.33 -1.20 -3.54
C LEU A 83 -3.86 -1.18 -3.41
N LEU A 84 -4.56 -1.05 -4.54
CA LEU A 84 -6.03 -1.02 -4.56
C LEU A 84 -6.63 -2.29 -3.94
N LYS A 85 -6.06 -3.47 -4.24
CA LYS A 85 -6.50 -4.73 -3.60
C LYS A 85 -6.36 -4.72 -2.07
N ARG A 86 -5.33 -4.07 -1.52
CA ARG A 86 -5.17 -3.99 -0.06
C ARG A 86 -6.15 -3.00 0.54
N VAL A 87 -6.30 -1.83 -0.08
CA VAL A 87 -7.22 -0.79 0.38
C VAL A 87 -8.66 -1.27 0.32
N LEU A 88 -9.07 -1.95 -0.76
CA LEU A 88 -10.45 -2.44 -0.95
C LEU A 88 -10.77 -3.75 -0.24
N LEU A 89 -9.78 -4.40 0.37
CA LEU A 89 -9.95 -5.67 1.08
C LEU A 89 -11.11 -5.69 2.11
N PRO A 90 -11.38 -4.61 2.88
CA PRO A 90 -12.54 -4.58 3.79
C PRO A 90 -13.88 -4.73 3.06
N ILE A 91 -14.04 -4.06 1.92
CA ILE A 91 -15.27 -4.14 1.11
C ILE A 91 -15.40 -5.52 0.48
N GLU A 92 -14.33 -6.05 -0.12
CA GLU A 92 -14.33 -7.38 -0.73
C GLU A 92 -14.79 -8.44 0.30
N LYS A 93 -14.26 -8.39 1.52
CA LYS A 93 -14.69 -9.29 2.62
C LYS A 93 -16.15 -9.11 3.00
N ALA A 94 -16.64 -7.88 3.02
CA ALA A 94 -18.03 -7.59 3.36
C ALA A 94 -19.01 -8.13 2.31
N LEU A 95 -18.60 -8.15 1.03
CA LEU A 95 -19.38 -8.75 -0.06
C LEU A 95 -19.37 -10.28 0.00
N ASP A 96 -18.22 -10.90 0.26
CA ASP A 96 -18.07 -12.37 0.35
C ASP A 96 -18.76 -12.98 1.59
N SER A 97 -19.10 -12.14 2.58
CA SER A 97 -19.75 -12.58 3.83
C SER A 97 -21.29 -12.55 3.78
N LYS A 98 -21.90 -12.19 2.64
CA LYS A 98 -23.35 -12.26 2.38
C LYS A 98 -23.72 -13.56 1.69
#